data_AF-A0A3D4P818-F1
#
_entry.id   AF-A0A3D4P818-F1
#
_cell.length_a   1.000
_cell.length_b   1.000
_cell.length_c   1.000
_cell.angle_alpha   90.00
_cell.angle_beta   90.00
_cell.angle_gamma   90.00
#
_symmetry.space_group_name_H-M   'P 1'
#
loop_
_entity.id
_entity.type
_entity.pdbx_description
1 polymer ?
#
loop_
_entity_poly.entity_id
_entity_poly.type
_entity_poly.pdbx_seq_one_letter_code
_entity_poly.pdbx_strand_id
1 'polypeptide(L)' 'KPLVGVKHDGPSDAAVVQPDFDSPKGLVISNGMNPHYGEIDPYWMAISAVDEAIRNCVAVGADPQKIAILDNFC' A
#
# COMPACT_ATOMS: atom_id res chain seq x y z
N LYS A 1 8.96 6.79 4.74
CA LYS A 1 10.32 6.21 4.94
C LYS A 1 10.19 4.71 4.65
N PRO A 2 11.06 4.10 3.83
CA PRO A 2 10.93 2.69 3.45
C PRO A 2 11.34 1.72 4.56
N LEU A 3 12.17 2.16 5.52
CA LEU A 3 12.69 1.33 6.59
C LEU A 3 12.14 1.73 7.97
N VAL A 4 11.84 0.72 8.79
CA VAL A 4 11.28 0.80 10.15
C VAL A 4 12.12 0.02 11.16
N GLY A 5 11.70 0.01 12.42
CA GLY A 5 12.44 -0.64 13.51
C GLY A 5 13.52 0.24 14.12
N VAL A 6 14.03 -0.19 15.28
CA VAL A 6 15.02 0.56 16.08
C VAL A 6 16.32 0.83 15.31
N LYS A 7 16.71 -0.10 14.43
CA LYS A 7 17.92 0.00 13.60
C LYS A 7 17.66 0.52 12.18
N HIS A 8 16.41 0.86 11.85
CA HIS A 8 16.01 1.26 10.49
C HIS A 8 16.38 0.22 9.42
N ASP A 9 16.17 -1.06 9.70
CA ASP A 9 16.55 -2.19 8.85
C ASP A 9 15.36 -3.08 8.44
N GLY A 10 14.17 -2.86 9.01
CA GLY A 10 12.97 -3.60 8.65
C GLY A 10 12.23 -2.93 7.47
N PRO A 11 11.69 -3.68 6.49
CA PRO A 11 10.84 -3.11 5.45
C PRO A 11 9.53 -2.58 6.05
N SER A 12 9.01 -1.48 5.49
CA SER A 12 7.67 -0.97 5.77
C SER A 12 6.69 -1.43 4.70
N ASP A 13 5.46 -1.80 5.09
CA ASP A 13 4.41 -2.18 4.14
C ASP A 13 3.90 -0.99 3.31
N ALA A 14 3.91 0.22 3.89
CA ALA A 14 3.46 1.43 3.24
C ALA A 14 4.17 2.68 3.78
N ALA A 15 4.05 3.79 3.05
CA ALA A 15 4.53 5.10 3.50
C ALA A 15 3.39 5.86 4.19
N VAL A 16 3.68 6.42 5.37
CA VAL A 16 2.79 7.36 6.07
C VAL A 16 3.42 8.75 6.01
N VAL A 17 2.67 9.73 5.50
CA VAL A 17 3.09 11.13 5.40
C VAL A 17 2.09 12.04 6.10
N GLN A 18 2.58 13.07 6.78
CA GLN A 18 1.76 14.12 7.36
C GLN A 18 1.84 15.34 6.41
N PRO A 19 0.82 15.57 5.56
CA PRO A 19 0.87 16.66 4.57
C PRO A 19 0.69 18.05 5.20
N ASP A 20 0.00 18.12 6.33
CA ASP A 20 -0.25 19.33 7.10
C ASP A 20 0.31 19.14 8.52
N PHE A 21 1.36 19.89 8.87
CA PHE A 21 2.06 19.75 10.14
C PHE A 21 1.26 20.23 11.35
N ASP A 22 0.23 21.06 11.14
CA ASP A 22 -0.67 21.52 12.20
C ASP A 22 -1.84 20.55 12.43
N SER A 23 -2.00 19.54 11.57
CA SER A 23 -3.06 18.53 11.66
C SER A 23 -2.51 17.17 12.09
N PRO A 24 -3.16 16.44 13.01
CA PRO A 24 -2.77 15.06 13.33
C PRO A 24 -3.12 14.05 12.22
N LYS A 25 -3.68 14.49 11.09
CA LYS A 25 -4.07 13.61 9.99
C LYS A 25 -2.86 13.20 9.16
N GLY A 26 -2.77 11.91 8.86
CA GLY A 26 -1.79 11.35 7.93
C GLY A 26 -2.45 10.83 6.65
N LEU A 27 -1.65 10.72 5.60
CA LEU A 27 -1.96 10.03 4.35
C LEU A 27 -1.10 8.77 4.26
N VAL A 28 -1.73 7.65 3.91
CA VAL A 28 -1.04 6.37 3.66
C VAL A 28 -0.96 6.15 2.15
N ILE A 29 0.21 5.73 1.68
CA ILE A 29 0.47 5.37 0.30
C ILE A 29 1.08 3.97 0.28
N SER A 30 0.40 3.03 -0.35
CA SER A 30 0.84 1.65 -0.57
C SER A 30 0.75 1.29 -2.06
N ASN A 31 1.25 0.10 -2.39
CA ASN A 31 1.08 -0.52 -3.70
C ASN A 31 0.99 -2.05 -3.51
N GLY A 32 0.50 -2.73 -4.54
CA GLY A 32 0.49 -4.18 -4.66
C GLY A 32 0.77 -4.56 -6.10
N MET A 33 1.48 -5.67 -6.30
CA MET A 33 1.98 -6.06 -7.61
C MET A 33 2.27 -7.56 -7.66
N ASN A 34 1.61 -8.28 -8.57
CA ASN A 34 1.83 -9.72 -8.77
C ASN A 34 1.77 -10.13 -10.25
N PRO A 35 2.61 -9.56 -11.14
CA PRO A 35 2.49 -9.72 -12.60
C PRO A 35 2.63 -11.17 -13.07
N HIS A 36 3.41 -11.99 -12.37
CA HIS A 36 3.57 -13.41 -12.70
C HIS A 36 2.27 -14.19 -12.57
N TYR A 37 1.34 -13.76 -11.71
CA TYR A 37 0.03 -14.40 -11.65
C TYR A 37 -0.78 -14.18 -12.94
N GLY A 38 -0.46 -13.14 -13.71
CA GLY A 38 -1.06 -12.88 -15.02
C GLY A 38 -0.75 -13.95 -16.07
N GLU A 39 0.34 -14.69 -15.88
CA GLU A 39 0.68 -15.85 -16.73
C GLU A 39 -0.31 -17.01 -16.54
N ILE A 40 -0.99 -17.06 -15.39
CA ILE A 40 -2.01 -18.06 -15.06
C ILE A 40 -3.41 -17.51 -15.29
N ASP A 41 -3.72 -16.34 -14.71
CA ASP A 41 -5.02 -15.68 -14.83
C ASP A 41 -4.90 -14.16 -14.56
N PRO A 42 -5.07 -13.31 -15.60
CA PRO A 42 -5.02 -11.85 -15.47
C PRO A 42 -6.09 -11.24 -14.56
N TYR A 43 -7.25 -11.88 -14.43
CA TYR A 43 -8.28 -11.41 -13.50
C TYR A 43 -7.81 -11.57 -12.06
N TRP A 44 -7.34 -12.77 -11.70
CA TRP A 44 -6.81 -13.02 -10.35
C TRP A 44 -5.51 -12.26 -10.06
N MET A 45 -4.70 -12.00 -11.08
CA MET A 45 -3.55 -11.09 -10.99
C MET A 45 -3.97 -9.68 -10.53
N ALA A 46 -4.94 -9.08 -11.19
CA ALA A 46 -5.42 -7.74 -10.86
C ALA A 46 -6.04 -7.70 -9.45
N ILE A 47 -6.87 -8.71 -9.11
CA ILE A 47 -7.44 -8.82 -7.76
C ILE A 47 -6.36 -8.97 -6.69
N SER A 48 -5.32 -9.77 -6.94
CA SER A 48 -4.18 -9.95 -6.02
C SER A 48 -3.43 -8.63 -5.78
N ALA A 49 -3.25 -7.80 -6.81
CA ALA A 49 -2.58 -6.51 -6.68
C ALA A 49 -3.42 -5.52 -5.85
N VAL A 50 -4.74 -5.48 -6.07
CA VAL A 50 -5.68 -4.67 -5.28
C VAL A 50 -5.70 -5.11 -3.81
N ASP A 51 -5.79 -6.43 -3.56
CA ASP A 51 -5.78 -6.99 -2.21
C ASP A 51 -4.50 -6.63 -1.45
N GLU A 52 -3.33 -6.80 -2.08
CA GLU A 52 -2.05 -6.46 -1.48
C GLU A 52 -1.94 -4.96 -1.18
N ALA A 53 -2.35 -4.09 -2.11
CA ALA A 53 -2.35 -2.65 -1.88
C ALA A 53 -3.21 -2.26 -0.66
N ILE A 54 -4.42 -2.82 -0.55
CA ILE A 54 -5.32 -2.56 0.58
C ILE A 54 -4.71 -3.11 1.89
N ARG A 55 -4.25 -4.37 1.91
CA ARG A 55 -3.65 -4.97 3.12
C ARG A 55 -2.46 -4.16 3.63
N ASN A 56 -1.59 -3.69 2.74
CA ASN A 56 -0.45 -2.85 3.09
C ASN A 56 -0.87 -1.50 3.69
N CYS A 57 -1.92 -0.87 3.14
CA CYS A 57 -2.51 0.35 3.70
C CYS A 57 -3.04 0.13 5.13
N VAL A 58 -3.82 -0.94 5.31
CA VAL A 58 -4.44 -1.27 6.60
C VAL A 58 -3.40 -1.62 7.66
N ALA A 59 -2.35 -2.35 7.28
CA ALA A 59 -1.25 -2.75 8.18
C ALA A 59 -0.58 -1.56 8.89
N VAL A 60 -0.53 -0.39 8.24
CA VAL A 60 0.05 0.85 8.81
C VAL A 60 -1.00 1.81 9.40
N GLY A 61 -2.25 1.38 9.51
CA GLY A 61 -3.32 2.13 10.19
C GLY A 61 -4.24 2.95 9.30
N ALA A 62 -4.28 2.72 7.98
CA ALA A 62 -5.30 3.33 7.13
C ALA A 62 -6.70 2.80 7.47
N ASP A 63 -7.71 3.68 7.41
CA ASP A 63 -9.13 3.32 7.50
C ASP A 63 -9.60 2.78 6.13
N PRO A 64 -10.00 1.50 6.02
CA PRO A 64 -10.46 0.91 4.75
C PRO A 64 -11.58 1.68 4.07
N GLN A 65 -12.43 2.38 4.83
CA GLN A 65 -13.55 3.15 4.29
C GLN A 65 -13.11 4.45 3.59
N LYS A 66 -11.83 4.81 3.67
CA LYS A 66 -11.25 6.05 3.13
C LYS A 66 -10.16 5.81 2.09
N ILE A 67 -10.00 4.57 1.65
CA ILE A 67 -9.01 4.21 0.63
C ILE A 67 -9.56 4.58 -0.75
N ALA A 68 -8.71 5.22 -1.56
CA ALA A 68 -8.91 5.39 -2.99
C ALA A 68 -7.82 4.61 -3.74
N ILE A 69 -8.17 4.00 -4.87
CA ILE A 69 -7.25 3.19 -5.69
C ILE A 69 -6.98 3.91 -7.00
N LEU A 70 -5.71 3.88 -7.41
CA LEU A 70 -5.27 4.23 -8.74
C LEU A 70 -4.64 2.98 -9.35
N ASP A 71 -5.14 2.58 -10.52
CA ASP A 71 -4.65 1.41 -11.25
C ASP A 71 -3.77 1.86 -12.42
N ASN A 72 -2.60 1.25 -12.56
CA ASN A 72 -1.64 1.52 -13.63
C ASN A 72 -1.51 0.26 -14.50
N PHE A 73 -2.05 0.31 -15.72
CA PHE A 73 -1.98 -0.80 -16.67
C PHE A 73 -0.79 -0.62 -17.63
N CYS A 74 -0.05 -1.70 -17.89
CA CYS A 74 1.06 -1.75 -18.84
C CYS A 74 0.95 -2.95 -19.78
#